data_AF-A0A819N7U5-F1
#
_entry.id   AF-A0A819N7U5-F1
#
_cell.length_a   1.000
_cell.length_b   1.000
_cell.length_c   1.000
_cell.angle_alpha   90.00
_cell.angle_beta   90.00
_cell.angle_gamma   90.00
#
_symmetry.space_group_name_H-M   'P 1'
#
loop_
_entity.id
_entity.type
_entity.pdbx_description
1 polymer ?
#
loop_
_entity_poly.entity_id
_entity_poly.type
_entity_poly.pdbx_seq_one_letter_code
_entity_poly.pdbx_strand_id
1 'polypeptide(L)'
;MGLPPMVCVAQDSFQGKIIDDLRLREAILELPDNKTEHLPGYLPLVSGMPVLFTENMATELGLSNGTRRIFHQLVYEESSVDVQFQDKNFPTNTKFITHPKYALVEFPNCKLDSELVKLQTKIIPISISEQTFLFDVKELIAQNVAKAAKINKKPTKISIKRKALPLIPVYSMTTHKSQGQTLSKIIIDLVMPPGPVEVASVYVPLSRVKRLDDLLIIRPFEFAALQVKPSTAQREELKRLVRIAKTLQNAFH
;
A
#
# COMPACT_ATOMS: atom_id res chain seq x y z
N MET A 1 22.47 21.19 -4.15
CA MET A 1 21.37 21.29 -3.17
C MET A 1 20.24 20.41 -3.66
N GLY A 2 19.83 19.41 -2.87
CA GLY A 2 18.76 18.49 -3.27
C GLY A 2 17.40 19.19 -3.36
N LEU A 3 16.52 18.67 -4.22
CA LEU A 3 15.12 19.12 -4.26
C LEU A 3 14.48 18.88 -2.88
N PRO A 4 13.69 19.84 -2.35
CA PRO A 4 13.00 19.64 -1.08
C PRO A 4 12.02 18.46 -1.21
N PRO A 5 11.93 17.60 -0.18
CA PRO A 5 10.98 16.49 -0.19
C PRO A 5 9.55 17.01 -0.30
N MET A 6 8.72 16.26 -1.00
CA MET A 6 7.33 16.62 -1.27
C MET A 6 6.41 15.58 -0.66
N VAL A 7 5.41 16.02 0.08
CA VAL A 7 4.38 15.14 0.68
C VAL A 7 3.01 15.66 0.30
N CYS A 8 2.24 14.83 -0.37
CA CYS A 8 0.82 15.08 -0.55
C CYS A 8 0.07 14.65 0.71
N VAL A 9 -0.69 15.57 1.30
CA VAL A 9 -1.46 15.34 2.52
C VAL A 9 -2.92 15.12 2.14
N ALA A 10 -3.52 14.06 2.66
CA ALA A 10 -4.92 13.76 2.44
C ALA A 10 -5.83 14.84 3.05
N GLN A 11 -7.01 15.00 2.45
CA GLN A 11 -8.04 15.90 2.96
C GLN A 11 -9.15 15.10 3.61
N ASP A 12 -9.30 15.25 4.92
CA ASP A 12 -10.28 14.53 5.71
C ASP A 12 -11.43 15.46 6.12
N SER A 13 -12.65 14.97 5.99
CA SER A 13 -13.87 15.69 6.33
C SER A 13 -14.84 14.82 7.12
N PHE A 14 -15.55 15.44 8.05
CA PHE A 14 -16.60 14.83 8.85
C PHE A 14 -17.91 15.60 8.62
N GLN A 15 -18.97 14.89 8.22
CA GLN A 15 -20.28 15.49 7.90
C GLN A 15 -20.19 16.68 6.92
N GLY A 16 -19.26 16.60 5.96
CA GLY A 16 -19.05 17.65 4.94
C GLY A 16 -18.23 18.86 5.42
N LYS A 17 -17.79 18.88 6.68
CA LYS A 17 -16.89 19.92 7.22
C LYS A 17 -15.45 19.40 7.30
N ILE A 18 -14.50 20.28 7.02
CA ILE A 18 -13.08 19.99 7.23
C ILE A 18 -12.82 19.79 8.73
N ILE A 19 -11.90 18.90 9.06
CA ILE A 19 -11.51 18.64 10.44
C ILE A 19 -10.49 19.69 10.88
N ASP A 20 -10.94 20.65 11.70
CA ASP A 20 -10.11 21.76 12.19
C ASP A 20 -9.28 21.39 13.43
N ASP A 21 -9.70 20.37 14.19
CA ASP A 21 -8.97 19.91 15.37
C ASP A 21 -7.65 19.24 14.96
N LEU A 22 -6.53 19.86 15.33
CA LEU A 22 -5.18 19.41 14.94
C LEU A 22 -4.87 18.00 15.42
N ARG A 23 -5.29 17.61 16.63
CA ARG A 23 -5.00 16.29 17.19
C ARG A 23 -5.79 15.21 16.46
N LEU A 24 -7.06 15.48 16.17
CA LEU A 24 -7.90 14.58 15.41
C LEU A 24 -7.40 14.43 13.98
N ARG A 25 -6.97 15.53 13.36
CA ARG A 25 -6.38 15.51 12.02
C ARG A 25 -5.10 14.68 11.97
N GLU A 26 -4.16 14.91 12.89
CA GLU A 26 -2.90 14.15 12.99
C GLU A 26 -3.20 12.65 13.18
N ALA A 27 -4.04 12.29 14.14
CA ALA A 27 -4.39 10.90 14.42
C ALA A 27 -5.04 10.18 13.23
N ILE A 28 -5.88 10.87 12.46
CA ILE A 28 -6.53 10.31 11.27
C ILE A 28 -5.53 10.17 10.11
N LEU A 29 -4.62 11.13 9.92
CA LEU A 29 -3.59 11.08 8.87
C LEU A 29 -2.56 9.97 9.13
N GLU A 30 -2.25 9.68 10.39
CA GLU A 30 -1.32 8.62 10.81
C GLU A 30 -1.93 7.22 10.77
N LEU A 31 -3.23 7.08 10.46
CA LEU A 31 -3.85 5.77 10.33
C LEU A 31 -3.14 4.93 9.25
N PRO A 32 -2.91 3.64 9.54
CA PRO A 32 -2.50 2.69 8.52
C PRO A 32 -3.48 2.70 7.32
N ASP A 33 -2.93 2.64 6.12
CA ASP A 33 -3.68 2.68 4.86
C ASP A 33 -4.76 1.58 4.77
N ASN A 34 -4.52 0.41 5.35
CA ASN A 34 -5.49 -0.67 5.43
C ASN A 34 -6.74 -0.37 6.29
N LYS A 35 -6.72 0.69 7.11
CA LYS A 35 -7.88 1.20 7.86
C LYS A 35 -8.58 2.35 7.14
N THR A 36 -8.03 2.83 6.04
CA THR A 36 -8.49 4.03 5.32
C THR A 36 -8.77 3.73 3.86
N GLU A 37 -9.32 2.54 3.58
CA GLU A 37 -9.62 2.05 2.23
C GLU A 37 -8.42 2.16 1.27
N HIS A 38 -7.22 1.89 1.78
CA HIS A 38 -5.95 1.99 1.07
C HIS A 38 -5.58 3.39 0.56
N LEU A 39 -6.21 4.45 1.06
CA LEU A 39 -5.79 5.83 0.81
C LEU A 39 -4.89 6.34 1.94
N PRO A 40 -3.60 6.61 1.68
CA PRO A 40 -2.67 7.07 2.70
C PRO A 40 -3.00 8.49 3.17
N GLY A 41 -2.76 8.79 4.45
CA GLY A 41 -2.88 10.16 4.96
C GLY A 41 -1.72 11.05 4.52
N TYR A 42 -0.50 10.50 4.59
CA TYR A 42 0.70 11.13 4.03
C TYR A 42 1.22 10.32 2.86
N LEU A 43 1.38 10.97 1.70
CA LEU A 43 1.95 10.38 0.50
C LEU A 43 3.22 11.13 0.09
N PRO A 44 4.40 10.66 0.53
CA PRO A 44 5.68 11.19 0.06
C PRO A 44 5.90 10.86 -1.41
N LEU A 45 6.28 11.86 -2.20
CA LEU A 45 6.44 11.77 -3.64
C LEU A 45 7.80 12.31 -4.09
N VAL A 46 8.49 11.53 -4.91
CA VAL A 46 9.76 11.89 -5.56
C VAL A 46 9.71 11.40 -6.99
N SER A 47 10.02 12.27 -7.95
CA SER A 47 10.05 11.89 -9.37
C SER A 47 10.94 10.66 -9.60
N GLY A 48 10.45 9.70 -10.40
CA GLY A 48 11.09 8.42 -10.66
C GLY A 48 10.80 7.33 -9.62
N MET A 49 10.11 7.64 -8.53
CA MET A 49 9.83 6.61 -7.51
C MET A 49 8.82 5.57 -8.02
N PRO A 50 8.98 4.30 -7.65
CA PRO A 50 7.99 3.29 -7.94
C PRO A 50 6.76 3.51 -7.06
N VAL A 51 5.58 3.43 -7.67
CA VAL A 51 4.27 3.51 -6.99
C VAL A 51 3.35 2.35 -7.38
N LEU A 52 2.36 2.07 -6.55
CA LEU A 52 1.27 1.12 -6.77
C LEU A 52 -0.07 1.85 -6.78
N PHE A 53 -0.98 1.42 -7.65
CA PHE A 53 -2.39 1.80 -7.53
C PHE A 53 -3.07 1.04 -6.42
N THR A 54 -3.96 1.73 -5.73
CA THR A 54 -4.76 1.18 -4.64
C THR A 54 -6.18 0.82 -5.06
N GLU A 55 -6.61 1.26 -6.24
CA GLU A 55 -7.93 0.99 -6.81
C GLU A 55 -7.86 0.57 -8.29
N ASN A 56 -8.94 0.00 -8.81
CA ASN A 56 -9.07 -0.31 -10.24
C ASN A 56 -9.67 0.88 -10.96
N MET A 57 -8.96 1.43 -11.94
CA MET A 57 -9.42 2.57 -12.73
C MET A 57 -9.86 2.16 -14.13
N ALA A 58 -9.02 1.41 -14.84
CA ALA A 58 -9.26 0.94 -16.22
C ALA A 58 -8.46 -0.35 -16.44
N THR A 59 -9.04 -1.49 -16.08
CA THR A 59 -8.34 -2.78 -16.07
C THR A 59 -7.92 -3.22 -17.46
N GLU A 60 -8.70 -2.86 -18.48
CA GLU A 60 -8.45 -3.06 -19.89
C GLU A 60 -7.19 -2.34 -20.41
N LEU A 61 -6.83 -1.21 -19.78
CA LEU A 61 -5.61 -0.45 -20.06
C LEU A 61 -4.44 -0.85 -19.14
N GLY A 62 -4.66 -1.83 -18.24
CA GLY A 62 -3.69 -2.22 -17.21
C GLY A 62 -3.59 -1.20 -16.06
N LEU A 63 -4.62 -0.39 -15.84
CA LEU A 63 -4.77 0.50 -14.68
C LEU A 63 -5.53 -0.22 -13.56
N SER A 64 -4.97 -1.32 -13.08
CA SER A 64 -5.54 -2.12 -12.01
C SER A 64 -4.77 -1.97 -10.70
N ASN A 65 -5.47 -2.18 -9.59
CA ASN A 65 -4.90 -2.26 -8.25
C ASN A 65 -3.74 -3.26 -8.22
N GLY A 66 -2.68 -2.94 -7.49
CA GLY A 66 -1.53 -3.82 -7.33
C GLY A 66 -0.50 -3.71 -8.45
N THR A 67 -0.74 -2.83 -9.43
CA THR A 67 0.14 -2.70 -10.57
C THR A 67 1.23 -1.64 -10.35
N ARG A 68 2.50 -2.06 -10.44
CA ARG A 68 3.66 -1.17 -10.28
C ARG A 68 3.81 -0.19 -11.45
N ARG A 69 4.04 1.08 -11.13
CA ARG A 69 4.28 2.19 -12.05
C ARG A 69 5.39 3.11 -11.55
N ILE A 70 5.73 4.10 -12.34
CA ILE A 70 6.74 5.11 -12.00
C ILE A 70 6.02 6.45 -11.86
N PHE A 71 6.12 7.07 -10.70
CA PHE A 71 5.61 8.42 -10.49
C PHE A 71 6.52 9.43 -11.18
N HIS A 72 5.95 10.33 -11.99
CA HIS A 72 6.70 11.32 -12.74
C HIS A 72 6.67 12.69 -12.05
N GLN A 73 5.47 13.22 -11.84
CA GLN A 73 5.28 14.57 -11.31
C GLN A 73 3.91 14.74 -10.62
N LEU A 74 3.86 15.56 -9.59
CA LEU A 74 2.61 16.05 -9.00
C LEU A 74 2.25 17.38 -9.64
N VAL A 75 1.00 17.52 -10.10
CA VAL A 75 0.47 18.79 -10.58
C VAL A 75 -0.41 19.39 -9.50
N TYR A 76 -0.08 20.61 -9.08
CA TYR A 76 -0.74 21.34 -8.00
C TYR A 76 -0.60 22.86 -8.22
N GLU A 77 -1.37 23.66 -7.48
CA GLU A 77 -1.21 25.13 -7.47
C GLU A 77 -0.35 25.54 -6.28
N GLU A 78 0.51 26.57 -6.41
CA GLU A 78 1.37 27.02 -5.30
C GLU A 78 0.56 27.47 -4.06
N SER A 79 -0.69 27.90 -4.25
CA SER A 79 -1.65 28.20 -3.16
C SER A 79 -2.00 26.98 -2.31
N SER A 80 -1.82 25.77 -2.83
CA SER A 80 -2.13 24.51 -2.13
C SER A 80 -1.00 24.00 -1.23
N VAL A 81 0.16 24.65 -1.29
CA VAL A 81 1.31 24.34 -0.45
C VAL A 81 1.03 24.91 0.94
N ASP A 82 0.90 24.02 1.92
CA ASP A 82 0.74 24.43 3.32
C ASP A 82 2.11 24.69 3.93
N VAL A 83 2.44 25.98 4.07
CA VAL A 83 3.73 26.45 4.59
C VAL A 83 3.79 26.36 6.13
N GLN A 84 2.63 26.25 6.79
CA GLN A 84 2.52 26.19 8.25
C GLN A 84 2.39 24.75 8.77
N PHE A 85 2.07 23.79 7.88
CA PHE A 85 2.00 22.39 8.24
C PHE A 85 3.36 21.88 8.70
N GLN A 86 3.45 21.48 9.97
CA GLN A 86 4.62 20.85 10.54
C GLN A 86 4.23 19.47 11.03
N ASP A 87 5.00 18.49 10.60
CA ASP A 87 4.86 17.10 11.04
C ASP A 87 6.24 16.63 11.52
N LYS A 88 6.26 15.91 12.65
CA LYS A 88 7.50 15.49 13.30
C LYS A 88 8.24 14.40 12.53
N ASN A 89 7.54 13.68 11.66
CA ASN A 89 8.07 12.55 10.90
C ASN A 89 8.81 12.99 9.63
N PHE A 90 8.67 14.25 9.22
CA PHE A 90 9.26 14.76 7.99
C PHE A 90 10.30 15.88 8.25
N PRO A 91 11.33 16.01 7.39
CA PRO A 91 12.29 17.10 7.49
C PRO A 91 11.63 18.48 7.44
N THR A 92 12.21 19.48 8.11
CA THR A 92 11.67 20.84 8.20
C THR A 92 11.56 21.57 6.86
N ASN A 93 12.29 21.14 5.83
CA ASN A 93 12.23 21.70 4.48
C ASN A 93 11.23 20.98 3.56
N THR A 94 10.35 20.12 4.11
CA THR A 94 9.34 19.38 3.35
C THR A 94 8.24 20.31 2.87
N LYS A 95 7.87 20.17 1.59
CA LYS A 95 6.69 20.84 1.01
C LYS A 95 5.48 19.95 1.18
N PHE A 96 4.49 20.41 1.95
CA PHE A 96 3.21 19.73 2.12
C PHE A 96 2.18 20.28 1.14
N ILE A 97 1.61 19.43 0.30
CA ILE A 97 0.56 19.79 -0.67
C ILE A 97 -0.76 19.23 -0.19
N THR A 98 -1.72 20.10 0.08
CA THR A 98 -3.04 19.70 0.60
C THR A 98 -4.10 19.57 -0.50
N HIS A 99 -3.90 20.22 -1.65
CA HIS A 99 -4.85 20.20 -2.77
C HIS A 99 -4.14 19.92 -4.11
N PRO A 100 -3.68 18.67 -4.34
CA PRO A 100 -3.16 18.30 -5.65
C PRO A 100 -4.26 18.36 -6.71
N LYS A 101 -3.93 18.62 -7.97
CA LYS A 101 -4.88 18.46 -9.08
C LYS A 101 -4.91 17.02 -9.59
N TYR A 102 -3.74 16.48 -9.88
CA TYR A 102 -3.53 15.10 -10.33
C TYR A 102 -2.03 14.74 -10.25
N ALA A 103 -1.73 13.45 -10.29
CA ALA A 103 -0.37 12.93 -10.44
C ALA A 103 -0.14 12.40 -11.86
N LEU A 104 0.98 12.72 -12.47
CA LEU A 104 1.43 12.11 -13.72
C LEU A 104 2.20 10.84 -13.40
N VAL A 105 1.73 9.71 -13.92
CA VAL A 105 2.30 8.38 -13.68
C VAL A 105 2.66 7.75 -15.01
N GLU A 106 3.81 7.11 -15.09
CA GLU A 106 4.34 6.45 -16.28
C GLU A 106 4.03 4.94 -16.28
N PHE A 107 3.67 4.44 -17.46
CA PHE A 107 3.20 3.10 -17.73
C PHE A 107 4.03 2.40 -18.80
N PRO A 108 5.21 1.86 -18.47
CA PRO A 108 6.13 1.32 -19.47
C PRO A 108 5.51 0.23 -20.38
N ASN A 109 4.52 -0.51 -19.87
CA ASN A 109 3.85 -1.63 -20.53
C ASN A 109 2.35 -1.37 -20.89
N CYS A 110 1.89 -0.12 -20.95
CA CYS A 110 0.50 0.15 -21.33
C CYS A 110 0.26 -0.08 -22.83
N LYS A 111 -0.90 -0.67 -23.18
CA LYS A 111 -1.38 -0.93 -24.55
C LYS A 111 -2.04 0.30 -25.20
N LEU A 112 -1.54 1.49 -24.88
CA LEU A 112 -2.05 2.73 -25.47
C LEU A 112 -1.35 2.91 -26.83
N ASP A 113 -2.05 2.56 -27.90
CA ASP A 113 -1.52 2.54 -29.27
C ASP A 113 -1.45 3.94 -29.93
N SER A 114 -1.99 4.97 -29.29
CA SER A 114 -2.01 6.35 -29.79
C SER A 114 -1.59 7.36 -28.71
N GLU A 115 -0.81 8.36 -29.09
CA GLU A 115 -0.49 9.51 -28.25
C GLU A 115 -1.77 10.23 -27.81
N LEU A 116 -1.92 10.46 -26.50
CA LEU A 116 -2.85 11.48 -26.03
C LEU A 116 -2.30 12.81 -26.52
N VAL A 117 -3.08 13.56 -27.31
CA VAL A 117 -2.74 14.74 -28.14
C VAL A 117 -1.80 15.80 -27.51
N LYS A 118 -1.50 15.74 -26.21
CA LYS A 118 -0.59 16.65 -25.47
C LYS A 118 0.30 15.98 -24.40
N LEU A 119 0.32 14.66 -24.29
CA LEU A 119 1.09 13.92 -23.28
C LEU A 119 2.06 12.97 -23.97
N GLN A 120 3.28 12.87 -23.44
CA GLN A 120 4.23 11.84 -23.87
C GLN A 120 3.56 10.47 -23.75
N THR A 121 3.79 9.61 -24.75
CA THR A 121 3.27 8.25 -24.81
C THR A 121 3.51 7.57 -23.45
N LYS A 122 2.48 6.91 -22.90
CA LYS A 122 2.52 6.15 -21.64
C LYS A 122 2.53 6.96 -20.33
N ILE A 123 2.32 8.26 -20.33
CA ILE A 123 2.07 9.04 -19.10
C ILE A 123 0.57 9.31 -18.98
N ILE A 124 -0.03 8.92 -17.85
CA ILE A 124 -1.47 9.06 -17.60
C ILE A 124 -1.70 9.92 -16.35
N PRO A 125 -2.59 10.92 -16.41
CA PRO A 125 -2.99 11.69 -15.24
C PRO A 125 -3.89 10.86 -14.32
N ILE A 126 -3.52 10.80 -13.05
CA ILE A 126 -4.24 10.12 -11.98
C ILE A 126 -4.88 11.17 -11.10
N SER A 127 -6.20 11.21 -11.12
CA SER A 127 -7.01 12.11 -10.31
C SER A 127 -7.08 11.66 -8.85
N ILE A 128 -7.50 12.59 -8.00
CA ILE A 128 -7.82 12.31 -6.60
C ILE A 128 -9.01 11.35 -6.52
N SER A 129 -8.93 10.38 -5.62
CA SER A 129 -10.02 9.48 -5.25
C SER A 129 -10.63 9.91 -3.91
N GLU A 130 -11.91 9.60 -3.71
CA GLU A 130 -12.65 9.87 -2.47
C GLU A 130 -13.14 8.56 -1.87
N GLN A 131 -12.77 8.28 -0.62
CA GLN A 131 -13.21 7.10 0.12
C GLN A 131 -13.75 7.47 1.50
N THR A 132 -14.61 6.62 2.05
CA THR A 132 -15.20 6.83 3.39
C THR A 132 -14.86 5.64 4.29
N PHE A 133 -14.33 5.92 5.48
CA PHE A 133 -13.97 4.90 6.47
C PHE A 133 -14.42 5.28 7.88
N LEU A 134 -14.43 4.30 8.77
CA LEU A 134 -14.80 4.50 10.18
C LEU A 134 -13.55 4.71 11.04
N PHE A 135 -13.51 5.84 11.75
CA PHE A 135 -12.47 6.13 12.74
C PHE A 135 -13.02 5.93 14.15
N ASP A 136 -12.32 5.17 15.00
CA ASP A 136 -12.69 5.02 16.41
C ASP A 136 -12.02 6.11 17.25
N VAL A 137 -12.81 7.02 17.82
CA VAL A 137 -12.35 8.16 18.63
C VAL A 137 -11.55 7.70 19.86
N LYS A 138 -11.67 6.43 20.29
CA LYS A 138 -10.80 5.88 21.33
C LYS A 138 -9.33 5.85 20.92
N GLU A 139 -9.01 5.75 19.63
CA GLU A 139 -7.63 5.79 19.14
C GLU A 139 -6.95 7.12 19.48
N LEU A 140 -7.72 8.22 19.56
CA LEU A 140 -7.25 9.54 20.01
C LEU A 140 -6.90 9.56 21.52
N ILE A 141 -7.61 8.78 22.33
CA ILE A 141 -7.46 8.72 23.78
C ILE A 141 -6.35 7.74 24.18
N ALA A 142 -6.19 6.65 23.40
CA ALA A 142 -5.19 5.61 23.64
C ALA A 142 -3.75 6.14 23.54
N GLN A 143 -3.51 7.21 22.77
CA GLN A 143 -2.21 7.87 22.70
C GLN A 143 -1.77 8.55 24.02
N ASN A 144 -2.69 8.78 24.98
CA ASN A 144 -2.37 9.52 26.21
C ASN A 144 -2.71 8.83 27.53
N VAL A 145 -3.52 7.76 27.60
CA VAL A 145 -3.92 7.22 28.91
C VAL A 145 -4.14 5.70 28.90
N ALA A 146 -3.14 4.94 29.38
CA ALA A 146 -3.27 3.53 29.79
C ALA A 146 -4.17 3.31 31.04
N LYS A 147 -5.06 4.26 31.38
CA LYS A 147 -5.88 4.26 32.61
C LYS A 147 -7.18 5.06 32.46
N ALA A 148 -8.11 4.64 31.59
CA ALA A 148 -9.49 5.12 31.66
C ALA A 148 -10.47 4.15 31.00
N ALA A 149 -10.70 3.00 31.63
CA ALA A 149 -11.72 2.04 31.18
C ALA A 149 -12.84 1.89 32.23
N LYS A 150 -13.69 2.92 32.33
CA LYS A 150 -15.15 2.78 32.50
C LYS A 150 -15.82 3.93 31.76
N ILE A 151 -15.80 3.89 30.43
CA ILE A 151 -16.57 4.83 29.59
C ILE A 151 -17.62 4.05 28.83
N ASN A 152 -18.86 4.49 29.01
CA ASN A 152 -20.14 3.87 28.68
C ASN A 152 -20.35 3.52 27.19
N LYS A 153 -21.34 2.65 26.95
CA LYS A 153 -21.90 2.13 25.69
C LYS A 153 -22.42 3.21 24.70
N LYS A 154 -21.63 4.22 24.35
CA LYS A 154 -21.94 5.11 23.20
C LYS A 154 -21.11 4.71 21.97
N PRO A 155 -21.66 4.84 20.75
CA PRO A 155 -20.90 4.60 19.54
C PRO A 155 -19.73 5.58 19.49
N THR A 156 -18.52 5.03 19.47
CA THR A 156 -17.24 5.78 19.50
C THR A 156 -16.64 5.92 18.11
N LYS A 157 -17.35 5.45 17.08
CA LYS A 157 -16.91 5.50 15.69
C LYS A 157 -17.56 6.65 14.94
N ILE A 158 -16.75 7.41 14.21
CA ILE A 158 -17.17 8.49 13.31
C ILE A 158 -16.84 8.11 11.88
N SER A 159 -17.69 8.54 10.93
CA SER A 159 -17.49 8.30 9.50
C SER A 159 -16.69 9.45 8.88
N ILE A 160 -15.47 9.17 8.44
CA ILE A 160 -14.54 10.13 7.85
C ILE A 160 -14.52 9.92 6.35
N LYS A 161 -14.62 11.02 5.60
CA LYS A 161 -14.47 11.05 4.15
C LYS A 161 -13.11 11.65 3.80
N ARG A 162 -12.28 10.86 3.12
CA ARG A 162 -10.91 11.19 2.71
C ARG A 162 -10.82 11.42 1.21
N LYS A 163 -10.15 12.50 0.82
CA LYS A 163 -9.70 12.77 -0.55
C LYS A 163 -8.18 12.65 -0.63
N ALA A 164 -7.67 11.74 -1.43
CA ALA A 164 -6.24 11.54 -1.63
C ALA A 164 -5.95 10.92 -3.00
N LEU A 165 -4.69 10.94 -3.43
CA LEU A 165 -4.27 10.19 -4.61
C LEU A 165 -4.32 8.68 -4.31
N PRO A 166 -4.87 7.84 -5.22
CA PRO A 166 -4.94 6.39 -5.05
C PRO A 166 -3.60 5.71 -5.37
N LEU A 167 -2.53 6.21 -4.74
CA LEU A 167 -1.15 5.82 -4.98
C LEU A 167 -0.47 5.52 -3.65
N ILE A 168 0.37 4.49 -3.61
CA ILE A 168 1.29 4.22 -2.51
C ILE A 168 2.72 3.99 -3.03
N PRO A 169 3.76 4.42 -2.29
CA PRO A 169 5.15 4.09 -2.61
C PRO A 169 5.39 2.58 -2.60
N VAL A 170 6.19 2.05 -3.53
CA VAL A 170 6.53 0.61 -3.60
C VAL A 170 8.02 0.34 -3.74
N TYR A 171 8.79 0.75 -2.73
CA TYR A 171 10.18 0.26 -2.57
C TYR A 171 10.23 -1.10 -1.88
N SER A 172 9.27 -1.35 -0.98
CA SER A 172 9.08 -2.61 -0.28
C SER A 172 7.62 -3.02 -0.38
N MET A 173 7.37 -4.32 -0.42
CA MET A 173 6.01 -4.86 -0.38
C MET A 173 5.96 -6.04 0.59
N THR A 174 4.80 -6.26 1.19
CA THR A 174 4.61 -7.43 2.03
C THR A 174 4.55 -8.70 1.19
N THR A 175 4.92 -9.83 1.80
CA THR A 175 4.79 -11.16 1.18
C THR A 175 3.39 -11.39 0.61
N HIS A 176 2.36 -11.06 1.38
CA HIS A 176 0.96 -11.18 0.96
C HIS A 176 0.63 -10.36 -0.29
N LYS A 177 1.11 -9.11 -0.38
CA LYS A 177 0.88 -8.24 -1.55
C LYS A 177 1.63 -8.72 -2.79
N SER A 178 2.76 -9.41 -2.62
CA SER A 178 3.53 -10.00 -3.73
C SER A 178 2.92 -11.29 -4.30
N GLN A 179 1.96 -11.91 -3.60
CA GLN A 179 1.40 -13.20 -4.00
C GLN A 179 0.74 -13.11 -5.38
N GLY A 180 1.03 -14.09 -6.25
CA GLY A 180 0.53 -14.12 -7.63
C GLY A 180 1.29 -13.22 -8.60
N GLN A 181 2.22 -12.38 -8.12
CA GLN A 181 3.08 -11.57 -8.99
C GLN A 181 4.34 -12.34 -9.38
N THR A 182 4.88 -12.03 -10.57
CA THR A 182 6.24 -12.43 -10.97
C THR A 182 7.11 -11.19 -10.93
N LEU A 183 8.17 -11.21 -10.12
CA LEU A 183 9.08 -10.09 -9.91
C LEU A 183 10.42 -10.39 -10.60
N SER A 184 11.02 -9.36 -11.20
CA SER A 184 12.27 -9.53 -11.96
C SER A 184 13.48 -9.78 -11.07
N LYS A 185 13.61 -9.00 -9.99
CA LYS A 185 14.68 -9.11 -8.99
C LYS A 185 14.11 -8.73 -7.63
N ILE A 186 14.43 -9.46 -6.58
CA ILE A 186 13.92 -9.20 -5.24
C ILE A 186 15.02 -9.26 -4.19
N ILE A 187 14.87 -8.42 -3.18
CA ILE A 187 15.65 -8.50 -1.94
C ILE A 187 14.67 -8.94 -0.86
N ILE A 188 15.03 -9.98 -0.11
CA ILE A 188 14.17 -10.54 0.94
C ILE A 188 14.90 -10.62 2.27
N ASP A 189 14.11 -10.56 3.34
CA ASP A 189 14.56 -10.84 4.70
C ASP A 189 13.87 -12.11 5.18
N LEU A 190 14.67 -13.10 5.58
CA LEU A 190 14.18 -14.39 6.04
C LEU A 190 14.21 -14.53 7.57
N VAL A 191 14.65 -13.50 8.29
CA VAL A 191 14.53 -13.45 9.75
C VAL A 191 13.10 -13.05 10.09
N MET A 192 12.32 -14.06 10.49
CA MET A 192 10.90 -13.89 10.77
C MET A 192 10.68 -13.14 12.10
N PRO A 193 9.65 -12.28 12.19
CA PRO A 193 9.27 -11.66 13.45
C PRO A 193 8.78 -12.72 14.46
N PRO A 194 8.82 -12.43 15.77
CA PRO A 194 8.34 -13.35 16.79
C PRO A 194 6.87 -13.67 16.58
N GLY A 195 6.52 -14.96 16.53
CA GLY A 195 5.16 -15.43 16.31
C GLY A 195 5.08 -16.72 15.49
N PRO A 196 3.87 -17.17 15.16
CA PRO A 196 3.69 -18.32 14.28
C PRO A 196 4.19 -17.97 12.87
N VAL A 197 5.16 -18.74 12.39
CA VAL A 197 5.65 -18.64 11.01
C VAL A 197 4.85 -19.57 10.13
N GLU A 198 4.17 -19.01 9.14
CA GLU A 198 3.48 -19.79 8.11
C GLU A 198 4.42 -20.14 6.96
N VAL A 199 4.22 -21.30 6.33
CA VAL A 199 4.99 -21.74 5.14
C VAL A 199 4.96 -20.67 4.05
N ALA A 200 3.82 -20.01 3.88
CA ALA A 200 3.64 -18.96 2.88
C ALA A 200 4.59 -17.77 3.08
N SER A 201 4.97 -17.47 4.32
CA SER A 201 5.86 -16.34 4.65
C SER A 201 7.24 -16.46 3.99
N VAL A 202 7.67 -17.69 3.73
CA VAL A 202 8.99 -18.01 3.14
C VAL A 202 8.83 -18.49 1.69
N TYR A 203 7.87 -19.37 1.43
CA TYR A 203 7.67 -19.92 0.09
C TYR A 203 7.19 -18.87 -0.92
N VAL A 204 6.26 -17.99 -0.53
CA VAL A 204 5.73 -16.97 -1.45
C VAL A 204 6.83 -16.05 -1.96
N PRO A 205 7.65 -15.36 -1.13
CA PRO A 205 8.66 -14.45 -1.65
C PRO A 205 9.72 -15.18 -2.50
N LEU A 206 10.18 -16.35 -2.06
CA LEU A 206 11.16 -17.15 -2.81
C LEU A 206 10.65 -17.59 -4.19
N SER A 207 9.36 -17.84 -4.33
CA SER A 207 8.75 -18.25 -5.60
C SER A 207 8.35 -17.09 -6.52
N ARG A 208 8.64 -15.82 -6.15
CA ARG A 208 8.29 -14.66 -7.01
C ARG A 208 9.30 -14.42 -8.13
N VAL A 209 10.52 -14.93 -8.02
CA VAL A 209 11.56 -14.79 -9.05
C VAL A 209 11.68 -16.04 -9.91
N LYS A 210 12.13 -15.87 -11.15
CA LYS A 210 12.32 -16.98 -12.10
C LYS A 210 13.67 -17.69 -11.94
N ARG A 211 14.68 -17.00 -11.43
CA ARG A 211 16.05 -17.50 -11.28
C ARG A 211 16.56 -17.18 -9.88
N LEU A 212 17.43 -18.04 -9.36
CA LEU A 212 18.08 -17.81 -8.07
C LEU A 212 19.01 -16.58 -8.11
N ASP A 213 19.65 -16.31 -9.26
CA ASP A 213 20.52 -15.13 -9.45
C ASP A 213 19.78 -13.78 -9.27
N ASP A 214 18.45 -13.80 -9.35
CA ASP A 214 17.59 -12.63 -9.19
C ASP A 214 17.08 -12.45 -7.74
N LEU A 215 17.52 -13.32 -6.82
CA LEU A 215 17.19 -13.30 -5.40
C LEU A 215 18.39 -12.87 -4.56
N LEU A 216 18.21 -11.85 -3.72
CA LEU A 216 19.17 -11.48 -2.69
C LEU A 216 18.53 -11.64 -1.30
N ILE A 217 19.22 -12.35 -0.40
CA ILE A 217 18.83 -12.45 1.01
C ILE A 217 19.69 -11.44 1.78
N ILE A 218 19.05 -10.47 2.45
CA ILE A 218 19.72 -9.28 2.97
C ILE A 218 20.61 -9.55 4.20
N ARG A 219 20.36 -10.65 4.93
CA ARG A 219 21.12 -11.02 6.13
C ARG A 219 21.12 -12.54 6.36
N PRO A 220 22.09 -13.09 7.12
CA PRO A 220 22.06 -14.48 7.57
C PRO A 220 20.76 -14.80 8.33
N PHE A 221 20.29 -16.04 8.21
CA PHE A 221 19.07 -16.53 8.85
C PHE A 221 19.26 -18.00 9.28
N GLU A 222 18.48 -18.44 10.27
CA GLU A 222 18.50 -19.82 10.75
C GLU A 222 17.85 -20.77 9.73
N PHE A 223 18.49 -21.90 9.44
CA PHE A 223 17.98 -22.87 8.46
C PHE A 223 16.57 -23.38 8.79
N ALA A 224 16.20 -23.38 10.06
CA ALA A 224 14.85 -23.69 10.54
C ALA A 224 13.75 -22.84 9.86
N ALA A 225 14.06 -21.62 9.41
CA ALA A 225 13.12 -20.77 8.67
C ALA A 225 12.65 -21.41 7.34
N LEU A 226 13.46 -22.26 6.71
CA LEU A 226 13.09 -22.99 5.49
C LEU A 226 12.35 -24.30 5.78
N GLN A 227 12.32 -24.74 7.04
CA GLN A 227 11.77 -26.03 7.45
C GLN A 227 10.34 -25.92 8.01
N VAL A 228 9.69 -24.77 7.83
CA VAL A 228 8.31 -24.55 8.25
C VAL A 228 7.41 -25.56 7.56
N LYS A 229 6.68 -26.34 8.34
CA LYS A 229 5.80 -27.40 7.82
C LYS A 229 4.40 -26.86 7.55
N PRO A 230 3.72 -27.32 6.49
CA PRO A 230 2.31 -27.00 6.29
C PRO A 230 1.46 -27.47 7.47
N SER A 231 0.32 -26.80 7.68
CA SER A 231 -0.63 -27.19 8.71
C SER A 231 -1.13 -28.62 8.48
N THR A 232 -1.70 -29.24 9.51
CA THR A 232 -2.32 -30.58 9.39
C THR A 232 -3.40 -30.58 8.33
N ALA A 233 -4.29 -29.58 8.34
CA ALA A 233 -5.33 -29.39 7.33
C ALA A 233 -4.77 -29.28 5.91
N GLN A 234 -3.71 -28.48 5.70
CA GLN A 234 -3.06 -28.37 4.39
C GLN A 234 -2.45 -29.70 3.92
N ARG A 235 -1.85 -30.47 4.83
CA ARG A 235 -1.29 -31.80 4.52
C ARG A 235 -2.38 -32.82 4.18
N GLU A 236 -3.50 -32.80 4.89
CA GLU A 236 -4.65 -33.66 4.61
C GLU A 236 -5.28 -33.33 3.25
N GLU A 237 -5.39 -32.04 2.93
CA GLU A 237 -5.90 -31.59 1.64
C GLU A 237 -4.98 -32.01 0.49
N LEU A 238 -3.67 -31.84 0.62
CA LEU A 238 -2.69 -32.34 -0.36
C LEU A 238 -2.83 -33.85 -0.59
N LYS A 239 -2.99 -34.64 0.49
CA LYS A 239 -3.23 -36.09 0.38
C LYS A 239 -4.55 -36.41 -0.34
N ARG A 240 -5.61 -35.64 -0.07
CA ARG A 240 -6.91 -35.77 -0.75
C ARG A 240 -6.78 -35.50 -2.25
N LEU A 241 -6.09 -34.43 -2.65
CA LEU A 241 -5.85 -34.07 -4.05
C LEU A 241 -5.06 -35.15 -4.79
N VAL A 242 -4.00 -35.70 -4.16
CA VAL A 242 -3.21 -36.80 -4.74
C VAL A 242 -4.08 -38.06 -4.94
N ARG A 243 -4.96 -38.38 -3.99
CA ARG A 243 -5.88 -39.51 -4.11
C ARG A 243 -6.83 -39.32 -5.29
N ILE A 244 -7.43 -38.15 -5.43
CA ILE A 244 -8.33 -37.80 -6.54
C ILE A 244 -7.61 -37.92 -7.89
N ALA A 245 -6.40 -37.36 -8.00
CA ALA A 245 -5.62 -37.43 -9.23
C ALA A 245 -5.35 -38.88 -9.67
N LYS A 246 -5.02 -39.78 -8.72
CA LYS A 246 -4.82 -41.21 -9.01
C LYS A 246 -6.11 -41.91 -9.44
N THR A 247 -7.23 -41.63 -8.77
CA THR A 247 -8.53 -42.22 -9.15
C THR A 247 -8.95 -41.80 -10.55
N LEU A 248 -8.77 -40.51 -10.91
CA LEU A 248 -9.10 -40.02 -12.25
C LEU A 248 -8.19 -40.63 -13.31
N GLN A 249 -6.87 -40.69 -13.09
CA GLN A 249 -5.96 -41.35 -14.04
C GLN A 249 -6.38 -42.80 -14.32
N ASN A 250 -6.78 -43.55 -13.30
CA ASN A 250 -7.22 -44.93 -13.46
C ASN A 250 -8.60 -45.10 -14.13
N ALA A 251 -9.43 -44.05 -14.16
CA ALA A 251 -10.77 -44.08 -14.75
C ALA A 251 -10.78 -43.65 -16.23
N PHE A 252 -9.71 -42.98 -16.69
CA PHE A 252 -9.54 -42.51 -18.07
C PHE A 252 -8.46 -43.30 -18.85
N HIS A 253 -7.96 -44.39 -18.28
CA HIS A 253 -7.17 -45.43 -18.94
C HIS A 253 -8.00 -46.71 -19.03
#